data_AF-A0A2T4GV98-F1
#
_entry.id   AF-A0A2T4GV98-F1
#
_cell.length_a   1.000
_cell.length_b   1.000
_cell.length_c   1.000
_cell.angle_alpha   90.00
_cell.angle_beta   90.00
_cell.angle_gamma   90.00
#
_symmetry.space_group_name_H-M   'P 1'
#
loop_
_entity.id
_entity.type
_entity.pdbx_description
1 polymer ?
#
loop_
_entity_poly.entity_id
_entity_poly.type
_entity_poly.pdbx_seq_one_letter_code
_entity_poly.pdbx_strand_id
1 'polypeptide(L)'
;MAPGLTSAGGRLPADGAPEGVPEDKMDQKMDDDFRWNRELAKGEPVVVIAEGKDEACAVGTLSAGTKEVKAKGKGPVIEDAHYLGDGLWMMPTE
;
A
#
# COMPACT_ATOMS: atom_id res chain seq x y z
N MET A 1 -10.23 3.54 -7.02
CA MET A 1 -10.31 4.79 -6.24
C MET A 1 -10.22 4.42 -4.78
N ALA A 2 -9.31 5.02 -4.00
CA ALA A 2 -9.12 4.68 -2.58
C ALA A 2 -9.46 5.88 -1.65
N PRO A 3 -10.73 6.33 -1.60
CA PRO A 3 -11.12 7.49 -0.80
C PRO A 3 -10.89 7.29 0.72
N GLY A 4 -10.92 6.04 1.20
CA GLY A 4 -10.58 5.72 2.59
C GLY A 4 -9.09 5.94 2.92
N LEU A 5 -8.21 5.82 1.93
CA LEU A 5 -6.75 5.89 2.12
C LEU A 5 -6.27 7.31 2.48
N THR A 6 -6.96 8.34 1.98
CA THR A 6 -6.66 9.76 2.23
C THR A 6 -7.63 10.41 3.23
N SER A 7 -8.48 9.61 3.87
CA SER A 7 -9.39 10.08 4.92
C SER A 7 -8.66 10.20 6.27
N ALA A 8 -9.29 10.79 7.28
CA ALA A 8 -8.70 10.91 8.63
C ALA A 8 -8.33 9.54 9.26
N GLY A 9 -9.00 8.45 8.85
CA GLY A 9 -8.69 7.07 9.28
C GLY A 9 -7.66 6.36 8.40
N GLY A 10 -7.21 6.99 7.31
CA GLY A 10 -6.29 6.41 6.34
C GLY A 10 -4.92 6.05 6.93
N ARG A 11 -4.30 5.01 6.36
CA ARG A 11 -3.00 4.47 6.80
C ARG A 11 -1.85 4.76 5.83
N LEU A 12 -1.94 5.88 5.11
CA LEU A 12 -0.77 6.39 4.39
C LEU A 12 0.37 6.71 5.38
N PRO A 13 1.64 6.70 4.91
CA PRO A 13 2.78 7.14 5.71
C PRO A 13 2.48 8.45 6.44
N ALA A 14 3.04 8.63 7.64
CA ALA A 14 2.87 9.88 8.38
C ALA A 14 3.44 11.09 7.60
N ASP A 15 2.95 12.29 7.89
CA ASP A 15 3.51 13.49 7.27
C ASP A 15 4.94 13.73 7.74
N GLY A 16 5.83 14.05 6.78
CA GLY A 16 7.27 14.16 7.04
C GLY A 16 8.02 12.82 7.02
N ALA A 17 7.37 11.71 6.67
CA ALA A 17 8.05 10.45 6.45
C ALA A 17 9.16 10.58 5.38
N PRO A 18 10.32 9.93 5.58
CA PRO A 18 11.44 9.99 4.65
C PRO A 18 11.05 9.50 3.26
N GLU A 19 11.66 10.07 2.23
CA GLU A 19 11.46 9.66 0.83
C GLU A 19 12.46 8.59 0.42
N GLY A 20 12.00 7.62 -0.38
CA GLY A 20 12.84 6.59 -0.95
C GLY A 20 13.29 5.54 0.07
N VAL A 21 14.02 4.54 -0.41
CA VAL A 21 14.58 3.49 0.45
C VAL A 21 15.81 4.07 1.16
N PRO A 22 15.86 4.14 2.51
CA PRO A 22 17.07 4.55 3.23
C PRO A 22 18.28 3.71 2.81
N GLU A 23 19.46 4.31 2.73
CA GLU A 23 20.70 3.62 2.31
C GLU A 23 21.02 2.43 3.23
N ASP A 24 20.64 2.56 4.50
CA ASP A 24 20.57 1.56 5.55
C ASP A 24 19.26 0.75 5.44
N LYS A 25 19.28 -0.26 4.56
CA LYS A 25 18.17 -1.15 4.16
C LYS A 25 17.40 -1.90 5.28
N MET A 26 17.60 -1.62 6.57
CA MET A 26 17.25 -2.57 7.64
C MET A 26 15.89 -2.41 8.33
N ASP A 27 15.15 -1.31 8.14
CA ASP A 27 13.88 -1.12 8.87
C ASP A 27 12.70 -0.75 7.96
N GLN A 28 12.50 -1.43 6.83
CA GLN A 28 11.24 -1.32 6.08
C GLN A 28 10.14 -2.08 6.84
N LYS A 29 9.49 -1.39 7.78
CA LYS A 29 8.42 -1.96 8.61
C LYS A 29 7.20 -1.05 8.64
N MET A 30 6.05 -1.69 8.81
CA MET A 30 4.85 -0.99 9.25
C MET A 30 4.97 -0.71 10.75
N ASP A 31 4.47 0.44 11.18
CA ASP A 31 4.25 0.71 12.60
C ASP A 31 3.01 -0.03 13.12
N ASP A 32 2.74 0.10 14.43
CA ASP A 32 1.60 -0.53 15.09
C ASP A 32 0.24 -0.05 14.54
N ASP A 33 0.23 1.08 13.83
CA ASP A 33 -0.93 1.64 13.15
C ASP A 33 -1.02 1.21 11.68
N PHE A 34 -0.21 0.26 11.22
CA PHE A 34 -0.15 -0.20 9.83
C PHE A 34 0.27 0.89 8.83
N ARG A 35 0.99 1.93 9.26
CA ARG A 35 1.60 2.91 8.36
C ARG A 35 3.00 2.49 7.98
N TRP A 36 3.35 2.67 6.72
CA TRP A 36 4.73 2.58 6.29
C TRP A 36 5.55 3.73 6.89
N ASN A 37 6.74 3.40 7.40
CA ASN A 37 7.65 4.37 8.01
C ASN A 37 8.35 5.31 7.02
N ARG A 38 8.09 5.15 5.72
CA ARG A 38 8.61 5.98 4.64
C ARG A 38 7.54 6.18 3.57
N GLU A 39 7.75 7.18 2.73
CA GLU A 39 6.95 7.37 1.53
C GLU A 39 7.33 6.32 0.47
N LEU A 40 6.32 5.78 -0.20
CA LEU A 40 6.47 4.76 -1.23
C LEU A 40 6.39 5.41 -2.60
N ALA A 41 7.26 4.98 -3.51
CA ALA A 41 7.29 5.44 -4.88
C ALA A 41 6.26 4.70 -5.74
N LYS A 42 5.93 5.30 -6.89
CA LYS A 42 5.19 4.62 -7.95
C LYS A 42 5.96 3.36 -8.39
N GLY A 43 5.23 2.28 -8.64
CA GLY A 43 5.81 1.00 -9.06
C GLY A 43 6.24 0.10 -7.90
N GLU A 44 6.14 0.57 -6.66
CA GLU A 44 6.43 -0.28 -5.50
C GLU A 44 5.27 -1.26 -5.21
N PRO A 45 5.58 -2.52 -4.85
CA PRO A 45 4.58 -3.48 -4.45
C PRO A 45 4.03 -3.14 -3.06
N VAL A 46 2.73 -3.34 -2.88
CA VAL A 46 2.01 -3.05 -1.64
C VAL A 46 1.05 -4.19 -1.28
N VAL A 47 0.85 -4.36 0.03
CA VAL A 47 -0.20 -5.20 0.59
C VAL A 47 -1.38 -4.32 0.95
N VAL A 48 -2.58 -4.75 0.59
CA VAL A 48 -3.84 -4.06 0.89
C VAL A 48 -4.52 -4.77 2.05
N ILE A 49 -4.74 -4.02 3.13
CA ILE A 49 -5.48 -4.48 4.31
C ILE A 49 -6.73 -3.60 4.44
N ALA A 50 -7.87 -4.23 4.76
CA ALA A 50 -9.12 -3.52 5.01
C ALA A 50 -9.26 -3.21 6.51
N GLU A 51 -9.96 -2.13 6.83
CA GLU A 51 -10.25 -1.78 8.22
C GLU A 51 -10.98 -2.94 8.94
N GLY A 52 -10.49 -3.32 10.12
CA GLY A 52 -11.03 -4.43 10.91
C GLY A 52 -10.69 -5.82 10.37
N LYS A 53 -9.74 -5.93 9.43
CA LYS A 53 -9.15 -7.20 8.97
C LYS A 53 -7.68 -7.24 9.35
N ASP A 54 -7.26 -8.38 9.88
CA ASP A 54 -5.85 -8.62 10.21
C ASP A 54 -5.11 -9.20 8.99
N GLU A 55 -5.83 -9.88 8.10
CA GLU A 55 -5.28 -10.52 6.90
C GLU A 55 -5.25 -9.60 5.68
N ALA A 56 -4.25 -9.83 4.83
CA ALA A 56 -4.15 -9.19 3.52
C ALA A 56 -5.35 -9.51 2.64
N CYS A 57 -6.01 -8.48 2.12
CA CYS A 57 -7.13 -8.61 1.18
C CYS A 57 -6.66 -8.74 -0.26
N ALA A 58 -5.56 -8.07 -0.61
CA ALA A 58 -4.95 -8.09 -1.92
C ALA A 58 -3.46 -7.70 -1.84
N VAL A 59 -2.72 -7.99 -2.92
CA VAL A 59 -1.39 -7.45 -3.19
C VAL A 59 -1.42 -6.79 -4.56
N GLY A 60 -0.65 -5.73 -4.77
CA GLY A 60 -0.60 -5.05 -6.06
C GLY A 60 0.52 -4.04 -6.14
N THR A 61 0.54 -3.25 -7.21
CA THR A 61 1.59 -2.26 -7.46
C THR A 61 1.04 -0.85 -7.40
N LEU A 62 1.75 0.08 -6.77
CA LEU A 62 1.34 1.48 -6.72
C LEU A 62 1.36 2.12 -8.12
N SER A 63 0.21 2.63 -8.57
CA SER A 63 0.11 3.39 -9.82
C SER A 63 0.55 4.86 -9.67
N ALA A 64 0.60 5.34 -8.42
CA ALA A 64 1.09 6.66 -8.01
C ALA A 64 1.79 6.55 -6.64
N GLY A 65 2.79 7.40 -6.38
CA GLY A 65 3.50 7.40 -5.09
C GLY A 65 2.63 7.93 -3.94
N THR A 66 2.91 7.55 -2.70
CA THR A 66 2.06 7.89 -1.54
C THR A 66 1.92 9.39 -1.30
N LYS A 67 2.97 10.20 -1.55
CA LYS A 67 2.87 11.68 -1.54
C LYS A 67 1.88 12.22 -2.55
N GLU A 68 1.92 11.69 -3.77
CA GLU A 68 1.00 12.09 -4.84
C GLU A 68 -0.44 11.69 -4.49
N VAL A 69 -0.62 10.51 -3.90
CA VAL A 69 -1.93 10.03 -3.42
C VAL A 69 -2.52 10.97 -2.37
N LYS A 70 -1.72 11.39 -1.37
CA LYS A 70 -2.12 12.39 -0.38
C LYS A 70 -2.53 13.71 -1.03
N ALA A 71 -1.72 14.21 -1.97
CA ALA A 71 -1.95 15.51 -2.61
C ALA A 71 -3.17 15.53 -3.54
N LYS A 72 -3.39 14.45 -4.31
CA LYS A 72 -4.53 14.37 -5.25
C LYS A 72 -5.84 14.00 -4.55
N GLY A 73 -5.81 13.13 -3.55
CA GLY A 73 -7.00 12.68 -2.82
C GLY A 73 -8.02 11.88 -3.64
N LYS A 74 -7.75 11.58 -4.91
CA LYS A 74 -8.67 10.89 -5.83
C LYS A 74 -7.91 10.18 -6.95
N GLY A 75 -8.58 9.20 -7.56
CA GLY A 75 -8.06 8.42 -8.68
C GLY A 75 -7.69 6.97 -8.29
N PRO A 76 -7.26 6.16 -9.27
CA PRO A 76 -6.68 4.85 -9.02
C PRO A 76 -5.34 4.99 -8.26
N VAL A 77 -5.06 4.07 -7.35
CA VAL A 77 -3.85 4.08 -6.51
C VAL A 77 -3.03 2.79 -6.66
N ILE A 78 -3.70 1.68 -6.93
CA ILE A 78 -3.10 0.35 -7.07
C ILE A 78 -3.57 -0.25 -8.39
N GLU A 79 -2.64 -0.83 -9.12
CA GLU A 79 -2.83 -1.54 -10.38
C GLU A 79 -2.20 -2.94 -10.28
N ASP A 80 -2.50 -3.82 -11.24
CA ASP A 80 -2.02 -5.20 -11.32
C ASP A 80 -2.16 -5.97 -10.00
N ALA A 81 -3.32 -5.82 -9.36
CA ALA A 81 -3.60 -6.39 -8.06
C ALA A 81 -4.12 -7.84 -8.17
N HIS A 82 -3.66 -8.67 -7.24
CA HIS A 82 -4.09 -10.05 -7.02
C HIS A 82 -4.72 -10.21 -5.64
N TYR A 83 -5.69 -11.09 -5.53
CA TYR A 83 -6.44 -11.28 -4.29
C TYR A 83 -6.83 -12.75 -4.09
N LEU A 84 -7.21 -13.08 -2.86
CA LEU A 84 -7.61 -14.44 -2.51
C LEU A 84 -8.82 -14.88 -3.34
N GLY A 85 -8.64 -15.96 -4.11
CA GLY A 85 -9.68 -16.51 -4.98
C GLY A 85 -9.76 -15.90 -6.39
N ASP A 86 -8.78 -15.09 -6.79
CA ASP A 86 -8.61 -14.74 -8.20
C ASP A 86 -8.15 -15.95 -9.05
N GLY A 87 -8.05 -15.76 -10.36
CA GLY A 87 -7.67 -16.84 -11.28
C GLY A 87 -6.25 -17.36 -11.08
N LEU A 88 -5.33 -16.53 -10.57
CA LEU A 88 -3.97 -16.95 -10.25
C LEU A 88 -3.97 -17.80 -8.97
N TRP A 89 -4.70 -17.37 -7.94
CA TRP A 89 -4.84 -18.09 -6.68
C TRP A 89 -5.49 -19.47 -6.87
N MET A 90 -6.47 -19.57 -7.76
CA MET A 90 -7.18 -20.81 -8.05
C MET A 90 -6.44 -21.72 -9.05
N MET A 91 -5.25 -21.31 -9.50
CA MET A 91 -4.43 -22.14 -10.39
C MET A 91 -3.94 -23.38 -9.62
N PRO A 92 -4.14 -24.60 -10.15
CA PRO A 92 -3.65 -25.81 -9.49
C PRO A 92 -2.12 -25.81 -9.45
N THR A 93 -1.56 -26.23 -8.32
CA THR A 93 -0.13 -26.53 -8.20
C THR A 93 0.15 -27.89 -8.83
N GLU A 94 1.37 -28.07 -9.35
CA GLU A 94 1.84 -29.37 -9.85
C GLU A 94 1.97 -30.44 -8.74
#